data_AF-A0A965KGM1-F1
#
_entry.id   AF-A0A965KGM1-F1
#
_cell.length_a   1.000
_cell.length_b   1.000
_cell.length_c   1.000
_cell.angle_alpha   90.00
_cell.angle_beta   90.00
_cell.angle_gamma   90.00
#
_symmetry.space_group_name_H-M   'P 1'
#
loop_
_entity.id
_entity.type
_entity.pdbx_description
1 polymer ?
#
loop_
_entity_poly.entity_id
_entity_poly.type
_entity_poly.pdbx_seq_one_letter_code
_entity_poly.pdbx_strand_id
1 'polypeptide(L)'
;AFQNDMARVSTFQFTNSVGGARMKWIGIDESHHSLSHDPDLNTGSVEKLTKINTWFAEQIAFLAKRLQETPEPDGKGNMLDNTTIVWTNELGKGNSHTHEDIPWVLIGGGLGFKTGRALKFKKEAHNRLLMSIAKGFGHPMKTFGNPSLCEGGELKLG
;
A
#
# COMPACT_ATOMS: atom_id res chain seq x y z
N ALA A 1 12.76 0.43 15.11
CA ALA A 1 11.54 0.24 15.92
C ALA A 1 11.22 -1.24 16.10
N PHE A 2 10.91 -1.98 15.02
CA PHE A 2 10.47 -3.38 15.13
C PHE A 2 11.54 -4.32 15.68
N GLN A 3 12.81 -4.22 15.21
CA GLN A 3 13.88 -5.11 15.64
C GLN A 3 14.19 -5.06 17.14
N ASN A 4 13.93 -3.91 17.78
CA ASN A 4 14.14 -3.71 19.22
C ASN A 4 12.81 -3.70 20.00
N ASP A 5 11.75 -4.25 19.42
CA ASP A 5 10.42 -4.36 20.00
C ASP A 5 9.81 -3.05 20.55
N MET A 6 10.12 -1.91 19.92
CA MET A 6 9.57 -0.61 20.36
C MET A 6 8.16 -0.35 19.84
N ALA A 7 7.77 -1.01 18.74
CA ALA A 7 6.47 -0.84 18.11
C ALA A 7 6.05 -2.10 17.36
N ARG A 8 4.75 -2.40 17.38
CA ARG A 8 4.13 -3.49 16.60
C ARG A 8 3.44 -2.98 15.32
N VAL A 9 3.17 -1.68 15.25
CA VAL A 9 2.55 -1.01 14.10
C VAL A 9 3.34 0.27 13.81
N SER A 10 3.52 0.58 12.54
CA SER A 10 4.08 1.86 12.09
C SER A 10 3.40 2.28 10.79
N THR A 11 3.23 3.59 10.62
CA THR A 11 2.73 4.18 9.39
C THR A 11 3.80 5.08 8.80
N PHE A 12 3.93 5.06 7.48
CA PHE A 12 4.86 5.91 6.76
C PHE A 12 4.13 6.53 5.58
N GLN A 13 4.12 7.86 5.55
CA GLN A 13 3.50 8.65 4.51
C GLN A 13 4.60 9.50 3.86
N PHE A 14 4.84 9.29 2.56
CA PHE A 14 5.87 10.03 1.84
C PHE A 14 5.58 11.53 1.75
N THR A 15 4.31 11.89 1.53
CA THR A 15 3.85 13.25 1.31
C THR A 15 2.35 13.34 1.59
N ASN A 16 1.81 14.55 1.77
CA ASN A 16 0.37 14.79 1.85
C ASN A 16 -0.29 14.79 0.45
N SER A 17 -1.63 14.72 0.42
CA SER A 17 -2.46 14.57 -0.78
C SER A 17 -2.24 15.63 -1.87
N VAL A 18 -1.93 16.86 -1.47
CA VAL A 18 -1.65 18.01 -2.36
C VAL A 18 -0.16 18.38 -2.38
N GLY A 19 0.69 17.45 -1.94
CA GLY A 19 2.09 17.73 -1.68
C GLY A 19 2.84 18.04 -2.96
N GLY A 20 3.55 19.16 -2.96
CA GLY A 20 4.32 19.66 -4.09
C GLY A 20 5.66 18.94 -4.34
N ALA A 21 5.79 17.67 -3.95
CA ALA A 21 7.06 16.94 -4.01
C ALA A 21 7.63 16.95 -5.43
N ARG A 22 8.91 17.35 -5.56
CA ARG A 22 9.68 17.35 -6.80
C ARG A 22 10.79 16.33 -6.68
N MET A 23 10.74 15.27 -7.48
CA MET A 23 11.64 14.13 -7.35
C MET A 23 12.90 14.35 -8.19
N LYS A 24 13.63 15.43 -7.88
CA LYS A 24 14.80 15.86 -8.65
C LYS A 24 15.93 14.82 -8.67
N TRP A 25 16.02 13.98 -7.65
CA TRP A 25 17.01 12.91 -7.57
C TRP A 25 16.78 11.79 -8.60
N ILE A 26 15.58 11.70 -9.18
CA ILE A 26 15.28 10.85 -10.35
C ILE A 26 15.08 11.68 -11.62
N GLY A 27 15.54 12.94 -11.64
CA GLY A 27 15.51 13.81 -12.83
C GLY A 27 14.12 14.34 -13.20
N ILE A 28 13.25 14.58 -12.21
CA ILE A 28 11.92 15.17 -12.41
C ILE A 28 11.84 16.49 -11.67
N ASP A 29 11.70 17.58 -12.42
CA ASP A 29 11.65 18.94 -11.88
C ASP A 29 10.23 19.40 -11.56
N GLU A 30 9.23 18.82 -12.23
CA GLU A 30 7.82 19.12 -12.00
C GLU A 30 7.33 18.54 -10.66
N SER A 31 6.27 19.15 -10.12
CA SER A 31 5.60 18.61 -8.94
C SER A 31 4.85 17.33 -9.31
N HIS A 32 4.98 16.29 -8.47
CA HIS A 32 4.21 15.06 -8.57
C HIS A 32 2.69 15.33 -8.63
N HIS A 33 2.18 16.22 -7.77
CA HIS A 33 0.77 16.58 -7.77
C HIS A 33 0.35 17.24 -9.09
N SER A 34 1.14 18.20 -9.61
CA SER A 34 0.80 18.84 -10.89
C SER A 34 0.79 17.84 -12.05
N LEU A 35 1.77 16.94 -12.11
CA LEU A 35 1.83 15.90 -13.15
C LEU A 35 0.60 14.99 -13.12
N SER A 36 0.04 14.70 -11.94
CA SER A 36 -1.09 13.78 -11.81
C SER A 36 -2.41 14.34 -12.36
N HIS A 37 -2.52 15.66 -12.55
CA HIS A 37 -3.66 16.33 -13.18
C HIS A 37 -3.63 16.33 -14.70
N ASP A 38 -2.48 16.00 -15.31
CA ASP A 38 -2.36 16.01 -16.77
C ASP A 38 -3.24 14.93 -17.42
N PRO A 39 -3.74 15.18 -18.65
CA PRO A 39 -4.53 14.19 -19.39
C PRO A 39 -3.67 12.98 -19.79
N ASP A 40 -4.29 11.82 -19.94
CA ASP A 40 -3.59 10.57 -20.29
C ASP A 40 -2.82 10.64 -21.61
N LEU A 41 -3.28 11.51 -22.53
CA LEU A 41 -2.63 11.74 -23.81
C LEU A 41 -1.30 12.50 -23.68
N ASN A 42 -1.01 13.10 -22.52
CA ASN A 42 0.29 13.67 -22.21
C ASN A 42 1.25 12.55 -21.79
N THR A 43 1.84 11.88 -22.79
CA THR A 43 2.75 10.75 -22.59
C THR A 43 3.97 11.12 -21.75
N GLY A 44 4.47 12.35 -21.84
CA GLY A 44 5.61 12.82 -21.03
C GLY A 44 5.29 12.85 -19.53
N SER A 45 4.06 13.23 -19.15
CA SER A 45 3.62 13.18 -17.75
C SER A 45 3.37 11.75 -17.30
N VAL A 46 2.80 10.89 -18.15
CA VAL A 46 2.61 9.46 -17.86
C VAL A 46 3.95 8.76 -17.59
N GLU A 47 4.98 9.02 -18.40
CA GLU A 47 6.32 8.45 -18.20
C GLU A 47 6.94 8.93 -16.88
N LYS A 48 6.85 10.23 -16.57
CA LYS A 48 7.36 10.79 -15.30
C LYS A 48 6.62 10.21 -14.11
N LEU A 49 5.30 10.13 -14.13
CA LEU A 49 4.49 9.52 -13.07
C LEU A 49 4.83 8.03 -12.89
N THR A 50 5.06 7.31 -13.98
CA THR A 50 5.50 5.91 -13.93
C THR A 50 6.84 5.80 -13.22
N LYS A 51 7.81 6.66 -13.56
CA LYS A 51 9.13 6.70 -12.90
C LYS A 51 9.01 7.04 -11.40
N ILE A 52 8.14 7.97 -11.03
CA ILE A 52 7.83 8.33 -9.64
C ILE A 52 7.26 7.12 -8.88
N ASN A 53 6.24 6.47 -9.43
CA ASN A 53 5.60 5.32 -8.79
C ASN A 53 6.54 4.11 -8.68
N THR A 54 7.39 3.88 -9.68
CA THR A 54 8.46 2.88 -9.61
C THR A 54 9.42 3.19 -8.46
N TRP A 55 9.84 4.44 -8.29
CA TRP A 55 10.71 4.81 -7.18
C TRP A 55 10.06 4.56 -5.81
N PHE A 56 8.77 4.86 -5.64
CA PHE A 56 8.04 4.52 -4.41
C PHE A 56 8.01 3.00 -4.18
N ALA A 57 7.73 2.23 -5.23
CA ALA A 57 7.76 0.77 -5.17
C ALA A 57 9.14 0.24 -4.74
N GLU A 58 10.23 0.83 -5.25
CA GLU A 58 11.60 0.49 -4.86
C GLU A 58 11.88 0.75 -3.37
N GLN A 59 11.33 1.82 -2.79
CA GLN A 59 11.48 2.09 -1.35
C GLN A 59 10.75 1.04 -0.50
N ILE A 60 9.55 0.63 -0.92
CA ILE A 60 8.80 -0.45 -0.26
C ILE A 60 9.52 -1.80 -0.42
N ALA A 61 10.07 -2.08 -1.61
CA ALA A 61 10.86 -3.27 -1.85
C ALA A 61 12.15 -3.29 -1.00
N PHE A 62 12.80 -2.14 -0.82
CA PHE A 62 13.94 -1.99 0.07
C PHE A 62 13.56 -2.30 1.53
N LEU A 63 12.45 -1.75 2.04
CA LEU A 63 11.96 -2.07 3.38
C LEU A 63 11.67 -3.56 3.54
N ALA A 64 10.95 -4.17 2.60
CA ALA A 64 10.64 -5.60 2.63
C ALA A 64 11.92 -6.45 2.64
N LYS A 65 12.89 -6.12 1.77
CA LYS A 65 14.20 -6.78 1.73
C LYS A 65 14.96 -6.65 3.05
N ARG A 66 14.90 -5.47 3.68
CA ARG A 66 15.55 -5.24 4.98
C ARG A 66 14.93 -6.07 6.09
N LEU A 67 13.61 -6.20 6.12
CA LEU A 67 12.92 -7.11 7.04
C LEU A 67 13.27 -8.58 6.75
N GLN A 68 13.35 -8.96 5.47
CA GLN A 68 13.69 -10.32 5.07
C GLN A 68 15.12 -10.72 5.46
N GLU A 69 16.07 -9.79 5.35
CA GLU A 69 17.47 -10.01 5.70
C GLU A 69 17.74 -9.88 7.20
N THR A 70 16.74 -9.49 8.01
CA THR A 70 16.86 -9.37 9.46
C THR A 70 16.25 -10.61 10.13
N PRO A 71 17.03 -11.39 10.89
CA PRO A 71 16.50 -12.52 11.66
C PRO A 71 15.43 -12.06 12.65
N GLU A 72 14.44 -12.90 12.90
CA GLU A 72 13.47 -12.67 13.98
C GLU A 72 14.19 -12.78 15.34
N PRO A 73 14.22 -11.73 16.19
CA PRO A 73 15.01 -11.72 17.43
C PRO A 73 14.70 -12.87 18.39
N ASP A 74 13.45 -13.33 18.44
CA ASP A 74 12.97 -14.37 19.38
C ASP A 74 12.34 -15.58 18.68
N GLY A 75 12.68 -15.84 17.41
CA GLY A 75 11.95 -16.79 16.58
C GLY A 75 12.76 -17.50 15.51
N LYS A 76 12.03 -18.17 14.61
CA LYS A 76 12.57 -18.76 13.39
C LYS A 76 12.18 -17.89 12.20
N GLY A 77 13.00 -17.95 11.15
CA GLY A 77 12.77 -17.17 9.94
C GLY A 77 13.31 -15.75 10.07
N ASN A 78 12.66 -14.83 9.40
CA ASN A 78 13.06 -13.42 9.34
C ASN A 78 11.89 -12.50 9.70
N MET A 79 12.17 -11.23 9.94
CA MET A 79 11.15 -10.26 10.34
C MET A 79 10.04 -10.06 9.30
N LEU A 80 10.29 -10.31 8.01
CA LEU A 80 9.25 -10.21 6.97
C LEU A 80 8.23 -11.35 7.08
N ASP A 81 8.63 -12.52 7.59
CA ASP A 81 7.71 -13.64 7.84
C ASP A 81 6.66 -13.27 8.90
N ASN A 82 7.01 -12.40 9.85
CA ASN A 82 6.12 -11.95 10.94
C ASN A 82 5.55 -10.54 10.74
N THR A 83 5.85 -9.87 9.62
CA THR A 83 5.35 -8.54 9.30
C THR A 83 4.40 -8.59 8.09
N THR A 84 3.36 -7.75 8.08
CA THR A 84 2.59 -7.47 6.87
C THR A 84 2.68 -5.98 6.55
N ILE A 85 3.27 -5.66 5.40
CA ILE A 85 3.28 -4.31 4.83
C ILE A 85 2.02 -4.15 3.99
N VAL A 86 1.27 -3.08 4.25
CA VAL A 86 0.13 -2.65 3.42
C VAL A 86 0.54 -1.36 2.71
N TRP A 87 0.58 -1.39 1.39
CA TRP A 87 0.90 -0.23 0.56
C TRP A 87 -0.25 0.06 -0.42
N THR A 88 -0.68 1.31 -0.48
CA THR A 88 -1.79 1.76 -1.32
C THR A 88 -1.65 3.24 -1.68
N ASN A 89 -2.48 3.68 -2.61
CA ASN A 89 -2.61 5.07 -3.03
C ASN A 89 -3.93 5.67 -2.49
N GLU A 90 -4.02 6.99 -2.46
CA GLU A 90 -5.27 7.69 -2.11
C GLU A 90 -6.32 7.60 -3.24
N LEU A 91 -5.87 7.57 -4.49
CA LEU A 91 -6.70 7.60 -5.70
C LEU A 91 -6.27 6.49 -6.67
N GLY A 92 -7.22 6.01 -7.48
CA GLY A 92 -6.92 5.08 -8.57
C GLY A 92 -6.31 5.80 -9.77
N LYS A 93 -6.69 7.07 -9.96
CA LYS A 93 -6.18 7.93 -11.03
C LYS A 93 -6.25 9.40 -10.62
N GLY A 94 -5.15 10.12 -10.82
CA GLY A 94 -5.01 11.52 -10.44
C GLY A 94 -5.99 12.44 -11.17
N ASN A 95 -5.92 12.50 -12.50
CA ASN A 95 -6.64 13.51 -13.29
C ASN A 95 -8.17 13.48 -13.18
N SER A 96 -8.76 12.31 -12.88
CA SER A 96 -10.21 12.18 -12.67
C SER A 96 -10.61 12.05 -11.21
N HIS A 97 -9.65 12.05 -10.28
CA HIS A 97 -9.88 11.85 -8.85
C HIS A 97 -10.73 10.60 -8.55
N THR A 98 -10.53 9.53 -9.32
CA THR A 98 -11.34 8.33 -9.17
C THR A 98 -10.97 7.56 -7.91
N HIS A 99 -12.00 7.06 -7.21
CA HIS A 99 -11.86 6.09 -6.12
C HIS A 99 -12.02 4.65 -6.61
N GLU A 100 -12.10 4.43 -7.92
CA GLU A 100 -12.14 3.11 -8.53
C GLU A 100 -10.71 2.60 -8.78
N ASP A 101 -10.53 1.27 -8.71
CA ASP A 101 -9.28 0.57 -9.04
C ASP A 101 -8.01 1.10 -8.34
N ILE A 102 -8.16 1.60 -7.10
CA ILE A 102 -7.01 1.94 -6.23
C ILE A 102 -6.14 0.69 -6.03
N PRO A 103 -4.82 0.74 -6.28
CA PRO A 103 -3.95 -0.40 -6.06
C PRO A 103 -3.75 -0.65 -4.56
N TRP A 104 -3.86 -1.92 -4.15
CA TRP A 104 -3.52 -2.39 -2.80
C TRP A 104 -2.52 -3.53 -2.90
N VAL A 105 -1.38 -3.37 -2.25
CA VAL A 105 -0.30 -4.36 -2.23
C VAL A 105 -0.07 -4.79 -0.79
N LEU A 106 -0.13 -6.10 -0.55
CA LEU A 106 0.18 -6.72 0.73
C LEU A 106 1.45 -7.55 0.57
N ILE A 107 2.44 -7.32 1.44
CA ILE A 107 3.76 -7.96 1.39
C ILE A 107 4.10 -8.53 2.77
N GLY A 108 4.72 -9.72 2.82
CA GLY A 108 5.12 -10.38 4.06
C GLY A 108 4.09 -11.36 4.61
N GLY A 109 4.47 -12.08 5.67
CA GLY A 109 3.74 -13.23 6.19
C GLY A 109 2.92 -12.99 7.47
N GLY A 110 3.04 -11.82 8.10
CA GLY A 110 2.57 -11.61 9.48
C GLY A 110 1.08 -11.86 9.73
N LEU A 111 0.21 -11.64 8.74
CA LEU A 111 -1.24 -11.88 8.83
C LEU A 111 -1.71 -13.18 8.17
N GLY A 112 -0.78 -14.01 7.69
CA GLY A 112 -1.09 -15.33 7.11
C GLY A 112 -1.82 -15.31 5.76
N PHE A 113 -1.94 -14.15 5.10
CA PHE A 113 -2.58 -14.08 3.78
C PHE A 113 -1.76 -14.81 2.70
N LYS A 114 -2.45 -15.51 1.81
CA LYS A 114 -1.79 -16.14 0.65
C LYS A 114 -1.19 -15.08 -0.29
N THR A 115 0.14 -15.07 -0.42
CA THR A 115 0.91 -14.17 -1.29
C THR A 115 1.19 -14.78 -2.67
N GLY A 116 1.95 -14.07 -3.53
CA GLY A 116 2.36 -14.57 -4.86
C GLY A 116 1.24 -14.56 -5.90
N ARG A 117 0.27 -13.66 -5.78
CA ARG A 117 -0.91 -13.59 -6.65
C ARG A 117 -1.41 -12.16 -6.81
N ALA A 118 -2.08 -11.90 -7.93
CA ALA A 118 -2.85 -10.68 -8.16
C ALA A 118 -4.35 -11.02 -8.10
N LEU A 119 -5.13 -10.23 -7.37
CA LEU A 119 -6.57 -10.40 -7.24
C LEU A 119 -7.27 -9.20 -7.86
N LYS A 120 -8.32 -9.46 -8.64
CA LYS A 120 -9.22 -8.44 -9.14
C LYS A 120 -10.59 -8.62 -8.50
N PHE A 121 -11.04 -7.60 -7.80
CA PHE A 121 -12.35 -7.54 -7.18
C PHE A 121 -13.30 -6.69 -8.02
N LYS A 122 -14.60 -6.97 -7.97
CA LYS A 122 -15.60 -6.26 -8.76
C LYS A 122 -16.15 -5.06 -7.97
N LYS A 123 -15.45 -3.92 -8.05
CA LYS A 123 -15.81 -2.66 -7.35
C LYS A 123 -16.06 -2.85 -5.86
N GLU A 124 -15.25 -3.67 -5.22
CA GLU A 124 -15.36 -3.91 -3.78
C GLU A 124 -14.81 -2.73 -2.99
N ALA A 125 -15.56 -2.30 -1.97
CA ALA A 125 -15.09 -1.25 -1.09
C ALA A 125 -13.92 -1.74 -0.23
N HIS A 126 -12.88 -0.92 -0.09
CA HIS A 126 -11.71 -1.27 0.71
C HIS A 126 -12.02 -1.48 2.19
N ASN A 127 -13.19 -1.03 2.68
CA ASN A 127 -13.69 -1.34 4.03
C ASN A 127 -13.68 -2.84 4.30
N ARG A 128 -14.06 -3.65 3.30
CA ARG A 128 -14.05 -5.12 3.39
C ARG A 128 -12.63 -5.70 3.49
N LEU A 129 -11.66 -5.07 2.82
CA LEU A 129 -10.24 -5.40 2.95
C LEU A 129 -9.70 -5.03 4.34
N LEU A 130 -10.05 -3.87 4.86
CA LEU A 130 -9.64 -3.43 6.20
C LEU A 130 -10.23 -4.33 7.29
N MET A 131 -11.45 -4.84 7.09
CA MET A 131 -12.02 -5.90 7.94
C MET A 131 -11.23 -7.21 7.87
N SER A 132 -10.78 -7.64 6.68
CA SER A 132 -9.90 -8.82 6.55
C SER A 132 -8.58 -8.63 7.30
N ILE A 133 -7.99 -7.43 7.23
CA ILE A 133 -6.76 -7.10 7.96
C ILE A 133 -7.00 -7.15 9.47
N ALA A 134 -8.08 -6.55 9.97
CA ALA A 134 -8.44 -6.60 11.39
C ALA A 134 -8.63 -8.04 11.88
N LYS A 135 -9.31 -8.88 11.09
CA LYS A 135 -9.44 -10.32 11.36
C LYS A 135 -8.08 -11.04 11.41
N GLY A 136 -7.14 -10.68 10.54
CA GLY A 136 -5.77 -11.21 10.56
C GLY A 136 -5.04 -10.93 11.88
N PHE A 137 -5.33 -9.80 12.54
CA PHE A 137 -4.84 -9.49 13.88
C PHE A 137 -5.64 -10.17 15.02
N GLY A 138 -6.54 -11.10 14.70
CA GLY A 138 -7.42 -11.74 15.68
C GLY A 138 -8.56 -10.83 16.17
N HIS A 139 -8.82 -9.72 15.47
CA HIS A 139 -9.86 -8.76 15.83
C HIS A 139 -10.96 -8.69 14.75
N PRO A 140 -11.83 -9.71 14.65
CA PRO A 140 -12.92 -9.70 13.68
C PRO A 140 -13.90 -8.56 13.99
N MET A 141 -14.25 -7.80 12.97
CA MET A 141 -15.19 -6.68 13.08
C MET A 141 -16.32 -6.81 12.07
N LYS A 142 -17.51 -6.29 12.44
CA LYS A 142 -18.67 -6.27 11.55
C LYS A 142 -18.62 -5.14 10.52
N THR A 143 -17.93 -4.04 10.85
CA THR A 143 -17.85 -2.84 10.02
C THR A 143 -16.51 -2.13 10.23
N PHE A 144 -16.02 -1.47 9.19
CA PHE A 144 -14.94 -0.49 9.25
C PHE A 144 -15.41 0.79 8.57
N GLY A 145 -15.45 1.94 9.24
CA GLY A 145 -15.99 3.17 8.67
C GLY A 145 -17.50 3.08 8.37
N ASN A 146 -17.93 3.48 7.17
CA ASN A 146 -19.34 3.46 6.77
C ASN A 146 -19.87 2.01 6.66
N PRO A 147 -20.88 1.60 7.46
CA PRO A 147 -21.46 0.26 7.42
C PRO A 147 -22.00 -0.17 6.06
N SER A 148 -22.51 0.76 5.24
CA SER A 148 -23.06 0.41 3.92
C SER A 148 -21.99 -0.08 2.93
N LEU A 149 -20.72 0.21 3.20
CA LEU A 149 -19.58 -0.25 2.40
C LEU A 149 -19.00 -1.59 2.90
N CYS A 150 -19.59 -2.16 3.96
CA CYS A 150 -19.14 -3.42 4.56
C CYS A 150 -20.02 -4.62 4.15
N GLU A 151 -20.99 -4.39 3.27
CA GLU A 151 -21.89 -5.44 2.78
C GLU A 151 -21.09 -6.60 2.15
N GLY A 152 -21.47 -7.84 2.47
CA GLY A 152 -20.73 -9.04 2.05
C GLY A 152 -19.57 -9.44 2.96
N GLY A 153 -19.33 -8.72 4.07
CA GLY A 153 -18.35 -9.10 5.09
C GLY A 153 -16.89 -8.96 4.65
N GLU A 154 -15.96 -9.55 5.39
CA GLU A 154 -14.54 -9.49 5.04
C GLU A 154 -14.24 -10.15 3.68
N LEU A 155 -13.23 -9.64 2.98
CA LEU A 155 -12.74 -10.32 1.77
C LEU A 155 -12.07 -11.65 2.14
N LYS A 156 -12.34 -12.68 1.33
CA LYS A 156 -11.69 -13.99 1.44
C LYS A 156 -10.32 -13.94 0.77
N LEU A 157 -9.30 -13.64 1.55
CA LEU A 157 -7.92 -13.50 1.09
C LEU A 157 -7.10 -14.79 1.20
N GLY A 158 -7.76 -15.95 1.10
CA GLY A 158 -7.08 -17.26 1.11
C GLY A 158 -6.73 -17.71 2.51
#